data_AF-A0A419SKL7-F1
#
_entry.id   AF-A0A419SKL7-F1
#
_cell.length_a   1.000
_cell.length_b   1.000
_cell.length_c   1.000
_cell.angle_alpha   90.00
_cell.angle_beta   90.00
_cell.angle_gamma   90.00
#
_symmetry.space_group_name_H-M   'P 1'
#
loop_
_entity.id
_entity.type
_entity.pdbx_description
1 polymer ?
#
loop_
_entity_poly.entity_id
_entity_poly.type
_entity_poly.pdbx_seq_one_letter_code
_entity_poly.pdbx_strand_id
1 'polypeptide(L)'
;MNHNLDYDRDGDREDALGEQDLRELLSNSMEIETELMRRYIITAERIHQNPVLKDRLENFAQGNAKRTRQLQDEISSLTTFE
;
A
#
# COMPACT_ATOMS: atom_id res chain seq x y z
N MET A 1 -27.33 -44.67 11.83
CA MET A 1 -26.18 -44.32 12.69
C MET A 1 -25.78 -42.91 12.33
N ASN A 2 -25.90 -42.00 13.29
CA ASN A 2 -25.52 -40.59 13.18
C ASN A 2 -23.99 -40.52 13.25
N HIS A 3 -23.33 -40.04 12.21
CA HIS A 3 -21.97 -39.52 12.31
C HIS A 3 -22.03 -38.13 11.70
N ASN A 4 -22.44 -37.17 12.55
CA ASN A 4 -21.95 -35.81 12.45
C ASN A 4 -20.43 -35.93 12.47
N LEU A 5 -19.82 -35.98 11.29
CA LEU A 5 -18.39 -35.79 11.16
C LEU A 5 -18.20 -34.29 11.32
N ASP A 6 -17.73 -33.95 12.51
CA ASP A 6 -17.34 -32.62 12.92
C ASP A 6 -16.48 -31.96 11.85
N TYR A 7 -16.76 -30.68 11.68
CA TYR A 7 -16.04 -29.72 10.86
C TYR A 7 -14.65 -29.46 11.47
N ASP A 8 -13.79 -30.47 11.53
CA ASP A 8 -12.35 -30.25 11.78
C ASP A 8 -11.71 -29.92 10.42
N ARG A 9 -12.21 -28.83 9.83
CA ARG A 9 -11.55 -28.10 8.76
C ARG A 9 -10.68 -27.05 9.42
N ASP A 10 -9.73 -27.53 10.21
CA ASP A 10 -8.55 -26.80 10.62
C ASP A 10 -7.71 -26.71 9.33
N GLY A 11 -8.05 -25.87 8.35
CA GLY A 11 -8.11 -24.43 8.57
C GLY A 11 -6.72 -23.82 8.43
N ASP A 12 -5.67 -24.64 8.28
CA ASP A 12 -4.34 -24.23 7.85
C ASP A 12 -4.39 -23.77 6.39
N ARG A 13 -4.89 -22.55 6.19
CA ARG A 13 -4.47 -21.76 5.03
C ARG A 13 -3.06 -21.27 5.35
N GLU A 14 -2.06 -22.13 5.16
CA GLU A 14 -0.64 -21.74 5.16
C GLU A 14 -0.33 -20.63 4.14
N ASP A 15 -1.25 -20.36 3.19
CA ASP A 15 -1.17 -19.28 2.21
C ASP A 15 -1.78 -17.93 2.66
N ALA A 16 -2.35 -17.84 3.87
CA ALA A 16 -2.94 -16.59 4.35
C ALA A 16 -1.86 -15.70 4.99
N LEU A 17 -1.63 -14.51 4.40
CA LEU A 17 -0.82 -13.47 5.05
C LEU A 17 -1.43 -13.12 6.41
N GLY A 18 -0.62 -13.20 7.46
CA GLY A 18 -1.02 -12.71 8.78
C GLY A 18 -1.24 -11.20 8.75
N GLU A 19 -2.04 -10.70 9.70
CA GLU A 19 -2.31 -9.26 9.80
C GLU A 19 -1.03 -8.43 9.95
N GLN A 20 -0.05 -8.95 10.69
CA GLN A 20 1.26 -8.33 10.85
C GLN A 20 2.05 -8.27 9.53
N ASP A 21 2.05 -9.35 8.74
CA ASP A 21 2.73 -9.40 7.44
C ASP A 21 2.09 -8.43 6.45
N LEU A 22 0.74 -8.36 6.46
CA LEU A 22 0.00 -7.41 5.64
C LEU A 22 0.30 -5.97 6.04
N ARG A 23 0.35 -5.68 7.34
CA ARG A 23 0.70 -4.35 7.86
C ARG A 23 2.11 -3.93 7.46
N GLU A 24 3.07 -4.83 7.53
CA GLU A 24 4.45 -4.58 7.10
C GLU A 24 4.50 -4.30 5.58
N LEU A 25 3.83 -5.12 4.78
CA LEU A 25 3.75 -4.93 3.32
C LEU A 25 3.14 -3.56 2.95
N LEU A 26 2.05 -3.17 3.60
CA LEU A 26 1.39 -1.89 3.33
C LEU A 26 2.24 -0.70 3.80
N SER A 27 2.93 -0.84 4.94
CA SER A 27 3.84 0.18 5.46
C SER A 27 5.03 0.39 4.52
N ASN A 28 5.66 -0.70 4.08
CA ASN A 28 6.76 -0.66 3.10
C ASN A 28 6.31 -0.02 1.78
N SER A 29 5.11 -0.37 1.31
CA SER A 29 4.53 0.25 0.10
C SER A 29 4.31 1.76 0.29
N MET A 30 3.86 2.19 1.47
CA MET A 30 3.62 3.61 1.78
C MET A 30 4.94 4.41 1.79
N GLU A 31 6.02 3.82 2.29
CA GLU A 31 7.36 4.41 2.24
C GLU A 31 7.86 4.59 0.80
N ILE A 32 7.71 3.57 -0.03
CA ILE A 32 8.07 3.61 -1.46
C ILE A 32 7.27 4.72 -2.18
N GLU A 33 5.96 4.79 -1.97
CA GLU A 33 5.12 5.84 -2.54
C GLU A 33 5.59 7.25 -2.13
N THR A 34 5.97 7.42 -0.86
CA THR A 34 6.49 8.69 -0.33
C THR A 34 7.84 9.06 -0.95
N GLU A 35 8.74 8.08 -1.13
CA GLU A 35 10.03 8.31 -1.78
C GLU A 35 9.85 8.72 -3.25
N LEU A 36 9.00 7.99 -3.99
CA LEU A 36 8.70 8.29 -5.39
C LEU A 36 8.10 9.69 -5.55
N MET A 37 7.15 10.05 -4.68
CA MET A 37 6.57 11.39 -4.65
C MET A 37 7.65 12.46 -4.53
N ARG A 38 8.54 12.34 -3.54
CA ARG A 38 9.64 13.30 -3.32
C ARG A 38 10.58 13.36 -4.53
N ARG A 39 10.96 12.21 -5.08
CA ARG A 39 11.83 12.13 -6.26
C ARG A 39 11.21 12.84 -7.46
N TYR A 40 9.92 12.65 -7.72
CA TYR A 40 9.24 13.29 -8.84
C TYR A 40 9.12 14.80 -8.67
N ILE A 41 8.79 15.28 -7.46
CA ILE A 41 8.75 16.73 -7.16
C ILE A 41 10.11 17.37 -7.41
N ILE A 42 11.17 16.83 -6.79
CA ILE A 42 12.54 17.36 -6.93
C ILE A 42 12.98 17.33 -8.40
N THR A 43 12.61 16.29 -9.15
CA THR A 43 12.97 16.18 -10.56
C THR A 43 12.19 17.15 -11.43
N ALA A 44 10.89 17.35 -11.17
CA ALA A 44 10.05 18.32 -11.87
C ALA A 44 10.58 19.75 -11.69
N GLU A 45 11.03 20.10 -10.49
CA GLU A 45 11.64 21.41 -10.20
C GLU A 45 12.93 21.67 -10.98
N ARG A 46 13.69 20.61 -11.30
CA ARG A 46 14.97 20.69 -12.03
C ARG A 46 14.81 20.70 -13.55
N ILE A 47 13.62 20.35 -14.07
CA ILE A 47 13.36 20.31 -15.51
C ILE A 47 12.83 21.67 -15.96
N HIS A 48 13.67 22.43 -16.67
CA HIS A 48 13.30 23.75 -17.20
C HIS A 48 12.96 23.73 -18.70
N GLN A 49 13.47 22.74 -19.44
CA GLN A 49 13.39 22.70 -20.90
C GLN A 49 12.31 21.76 -21.44
N ASN A 50 11.53 21.13 -20.56
CA ASN A 50 10.49 20.19 -20.96
C ASN A 50 9.25 20.33 -20.06
N PRO A 51 8.36 21.30 -20.36
CA PRO A 51 7.16 21.55 -19.54
C PRO A 51 6.22 20.34 -19.51
N VAL A 52 6.12 19.58 -20.60
CA VAL A 52 5.27 18.38 -20.65
C VAL A 52 5.75 17.31 -19.68
N LEU A 53 7.06 17.07 -19.59
CA LEU A 53 7.61 16.10 -18.64
C LEU A 53 7.48 16.60 -17.20
N LYS A 54 7.67 17.90 -16.96
CA LYS A 54 7.45 18.51 -15.65
C LYS A 54 6.03 18.25 -15.15
N ASP A 55 5.01 18.57 -15.95
CA ASP A 55 3.61 18.35 -15.59
C ASP A 55 3.31 16.86 -15.33
N ARG A 56 3.91 15.94 -16.10
CA ARG A 56 3.76 14.49 -15.86
C ARG A 56 4.35 14.05 -14.52
N LEU A 57 5.52 14.56 -14.15
CA LEU A 57 6.15 14.26 -12.87
C LEU A 57 5.34 14.81 -11.69
N GLU A 58 4.78 16.01 -11.82
CA GLU A 58 3.87 16.57 -10.82
C GLU A 58 2.60 15.72 -10.67
N ASN A 59 2.03 15.25 -11.79
CA ASN A 59 0.88 14.34 -11.78
C ASN A 59 1.22 12.99 -11.12
N PHE A 60 2.42 12.44 -11.37
CA PHE A 60 2.86 11.23 -10.69
C PHE A 60 2.95 11.44 -9.18
N ALA A 61 3.58 12.54 -8.73
CA ALA A 61 3.68 12.88 -7.33
C ALA A 61 2.31 13.03 -6.64
N GLN A 62 1.33 13.67 -7.30
CA GLN A 62 -0.04 13.74 -6.80
C GLN A 62 -0.69 12.35 -6.69
N GLY A 63 -0.44 11.48 -7.68
CA GLY A 63 -0.87 10.09 -7.64
C GLY A 63 -0.26 9.31 -6.47
N ASN A 64 1.04 9.48 -6.21
CA ASN A 64 1.72 8.90 -5.06
C ASN A 64 1.07 9.40 -3.75
N ALA A 65 0.83 10.72 -3.61
CA ALA A 65 0.20 11.30 -2.43
C ALA A 65 -1.20 10.70 -2.16
N LYS A 66 -1.99 10.47 -3.20
CA LYS A 66 -3.29 9.81 -3.08
C LYS A 66 -3.14 8.37 -2.57
N ARG A 67 -2.21 7.59 -3.14
CA ARG A 67 -1.98 6.21 -2.73
C ARG A 67 -1.42 6.11 -1.31
N THR A 68 -0.54 7.02 -0.90
CA THR A 68 -0.06 7.12 0.49
C THR A 68 -1.21 7.29 1.47
N ARG A 69 -2.21 8.14 1.17
CA ARG A 69 -3.40 8.29 2.03
C ARG A 69 -4.23 7.02 2.08
N GLN A 70 -4.48 6.40 0.93
CA GLN A 70 -5.22 5.13 0.87
C GLN A 70 -4.52 4.04 1.70
N LEU A 71 -3.20 3.91 1.58
CA LEU A 71 -2.41 2.96 2.38
C LEU A 71 -2.48 3.28 3.88
N GLN A 72 -2.44 4.56 4.25
CA GLN A 72 -2.60 4.98 5.64
C GLN A 72 -3.98 4.62 6.19
N ASP A 73 -5.04 4.81 5.41
CA ASP A 73 -6.40 4.43 5.78
C ASP A 73 -6.51 2.91 6.00
N GLU A 74 -5.91 2.11 5.12
CA GLU A 74 -5.90 0.63 5.27
C GLU A 74 -5.06 0.16 6.47
N ILE A 75 -3.88 0.74 6.71
CA ILE A 75 -3.07 0.41 7.90
C ILE A 75 -3.85 0.74 9.19
N SER A 76 -4.58 1.86 9.18
CA SER A 76 -5.40 2.27 10.32
C SER A 76 -6.60 1.34 10.53
N SER A 77 -7.19 0.82 9.44
CA SER A 77 -8.31 -0.10 9.50
C SER A 77 -7.90 -1.44 10.12
N LEU A 78 -6.69 -1.94 9.85
CA LEU A 78 -6.13 -3.13 10.51
C LEU A 78 -5.98 -2.91 12.01
N THR A 79 -5.43 -1.76 12.42
CA THR A 79 -5.17 -1.46 13.85
C THR A 79 -6.43 -1.31 14.71
N THR A 80 -7.62 -1.15 14.11
CA THR A 80 -8.88 -0.89 14.85
C THR A 80 -9.56 -2.18 15.35
N PHE A 81 -9.04 -3.37 15.01
CA PHE A 81 -9.61 -4.65 15.41
C PHE A 81 -8.91 -5.32 16.62
N GLU A 82 -7.92 -4.67 17.24
CA GLU A 82 -7.31 -5.07 18.52
C GLU A 82 -8.08 -4.54 19.74
#